data_AF-A0A8S1QIH9-F1
#
_entry.id   AF-A0A8S1QIH9-F1
#
_cell.length_a   1.000
_cell.length_b   1.000
_cell.length_c   1.000
_cell.angle_alpha   90.00
_cell.angle_beta   90.00
_cell.angle_gamma   90.00
#
_symmetry.space_group_name_H-M   'P 1'
#
loop_
_entity.id
_entity.type
_entity.pdbx_description
1 polymer ?
#
loop_
_entity_poly.entity_id
_entity_poly.type
_entity_poly.pdbx_seq_one_letter_code
_entity_poly.pdbx_strand_id
1 'polypeptide(L)'
;MIYIILYLISVKAQITFDSGLYVVFSESQNCQQTEQQAIIQFNGEFNVAPQVFIGLEHFNFDIGTDYRLQITTITTTNFQVITECPNTQIVSEIQFYWYAINDQRIQVINNFNMLSPQNKTFNHENVNAISGILSITSLGIEGNVDFQLVFSYINQTQVAVNITNVANNFINLKQIGYQIILGTDEAIQIPLTQHLTSNYTSGILTQQPNRWLYLSFVGFNMASNVKQKVQRTSVSVSYTVETFDLASFVACYHYRSWLAYKFTKVYKAFESQGIRFSQTYDKEVSTQPQFQIDITELPLSLSLNSETQKILNTTTNQLNFKIVVRCTQSKKIVSQFLKCQDCPSNKYYKFTHYCHGQIDQVIYYTKYVTSLSVYKELTFNLATDIFTIKQILYNQIKITQIILDISIVNQ
;
A
#
# COMPACT_ATOMS: atom_id res chain seq x y z
N MET A 1 -27.03 5.83 -40.81
CA MET A 1 -25.88 6.48 -40.16
C MET A 1 -24.98 5.36 -39.65
N ILE A 2 -23.84 5.15 -40.30
CA ILE A 2 -22.93 4.03 -40.01
C ILE A 2 -22.05 4.46 -38.83
N TYR A 3 -22.19 3.79 -37.68
CA TYR A 3 -21.25 3.94 -36.57
C TYR A 3 -20.01 3.09 -36.88
N ILE A 4 -18.97 3.74 -37.40
CA ILE A 4 -17.63 3.16 -37.46
C ILE A 4 -17.06 3.23 -36.05
N ILE A 5 -17.13 2.12 -35.31
CA ILE A 5 -16.35 1.94 -34.08
C ILE A 5 -14.93 1.61 -34.54
N LEU A 6 -14.06 2.64 -34.56
CA LEU A 6 -12.62 2.47 -34.70
C LEU A 6 -12.09 1.78 -33.43
N TYR A 7 -12.00 0.45 -33.46
CA TYR A 7 -11.10 -0.28 -32.58
C TYR A 7 -9.67 0.03 -33.02
N LEU A 8 -9.08 1.07 -32.42
CA LEU A 8 -7.62 1.12 -32.30
C LEU A 8 -7.23 -0.01 -31.35
N ILE A 9 -6.90 -1.16 -31.93
CA ILE A 9 -6.30 -2.29 -31.23
C ILE A 9 -4.92 -1.82 -30.79
N SER A 10 -4.86 -1.21 -29.60
CA SER A 10 -3.60 -1.07 -28.86
C SER A 10 -3.09 -2.47 -28.57
N VAL A 11 -1.91 -2.77 -29.09
CA VAL A 11 -1.16 -3.98 -28.78
C VAL A 11 -0.90 -4.00 -27.27
N LYS A 12 -1.76 -4.71 -26.52
CA LYS A 12 -1.74 -4.92 -25.06
C LYS A 12 -1.45 -3.65 -24.22
N ALA A 13 -2.41 -2.72 -24.17
CA ALA A 13 -2.44 -1.76 -23.06
C ALA A 13 -2.67 -2.54 -21.76
N GLN A 14 -1.61 -2.72 -20.98
CA GLN A 14 -1.71 -3.42 -19.70
C GLN A 14 -2.58 -2.61 -18.73
N ILE A 15 -3.46 -3.30 -18.01
CA ILE A 15 -4.32 -2.66 -17.01
C ILE A 15 -3.58 -2.54 -15.69
N THR A 16 -3.81 -1.43 -14.97
CA THR A 16 -3.24 -1.20 -13.63
C THR A 16 -4.25 -1.42 -12.51
N PHE A 17 -5.53 -1.52 -12.87
CA PHE A 17 -6.63 -1.84 -11.96
C PHE A 17 -7.79 -2.48 -12.73
N ASP A 18 -8.59 -3.27 -12.01
CA ASP A 18 -9.82 -3.88 -12.51
C ASP A 18 -10.81 -4.07 -11.36
N SER A 19 -12.09 -4.24 -11.68
CA SER A 19 -13.12 -4.50 -10.68
C SER A 19 -14.33 -5.15 -11.33
N GLY A 20 -15.04 -5.96 -10.57
CA GLY A 20 -16.26 -6.60 -11.04
C GLY A 20 -17.14 -7.07 -9.91
N LEU A 21 -18.35 -7.46 -10.26
CA LEU A 21 -19.31 -8.08 -9.34
C LEU A 21 -19.28 -9.59 -9.54
N TYR A 22 -19.29 -10.35 -8.46
CA TYR A 22 -19.35 -11.80 -8.49
C TYR A 22 -20.44 -12.29 -7.55
N VAL A 23 -21.33 -13.13 -8.08
CA VAL A 23 -22.36 -13.86 -7.33
C VAL A 23 -21.77 -15.24 -7.04
N VAL A 24 -21.51 -15.53 -5.77
CA VAL A 24 -20.94 -16.83 -5.37
C VAL A 24 -22.01 -17.90 -5.50
N PHE A 25 -23.17 -17.63 -4.90
CA PHE A 25 -24.37 -18.42 -5.00
C PHE A 25 -25.59 -17.51 -4.93
N SER A 26 -26.68 -17.97 -5.52
CA SER A 26 -28.00 -17.31 -5.55
C SER A 26 -29.02 -18.15 -4.79
N GLU A 27 -30.22 -17.62 -4.52
CA GLU A 27 -31.31 -18.37 -3.85
C GLU A 27 -31.63 -19.74 -4.48
N SER A 28 -31.28 -19.94 -5.75
CA SER A 28 -31.47 -21.22 -6.46
C SER A 28 -30.30 -22.21 -6.31
N GLN A 29 -29.16 -21.78 -5.78
CA GLN A 29 -27.90 -22.51 -5.69
C GLN A 29 -27.28 -22.37 -4.30
N ASN A 30 -28.00 -22.84 -3.29
CA ASN A 30 -27.57 -22.77 -1.89
C ASN A 30 -26.25 -23.51 -1.62
N CYS A 31 -25.47 -23.00 -0.66
CA CYS A 31 -24.25 -23.62 -0.18
C CYS A 31 -24.52 -24.33 1.16
N GLN A 32 -24.29 -25.65 1.18
CA GLN A 32 -24.47 -26.52 2.34
C GLN A 32 -23.54 -27.74 2.21
N GLN A 33 -22.71 -28.00 3.21
CA GLN A 33 -21.70 -29.08 3.23
C GLN A 33 -20.92 -29.25 1.92
N THR A 34 -20.59 -28.12 1.29
CA THR A 34 -20.01 -28.09 -0.05
C THR A 34 -18.86 -27.11 -0.10
N GLU A 35 -17.89 -27.45 -0.95
CA GLU A 35 -16.83 -26.56 -1.38
C GLU A 35 -17.07 -26.24 -2.86
N GLN A 36 -16.96 -24.96 -3.21
CA GLN A 36 -17.03 -24.47 -4.57
C GLN A 36 -15.79 -23.66 -4.90
N GLN A 37 -15.32 -23.83 -6.12
CA GLN A 37 -14.18 -23.10 -6.65
C GLN A 37 -14.59 -22.35 -7.91
N ALA A 38 -14.18 -21.09 -7.99
CA ALA A 38 -14.37 -20.26 -9.17
C ALA A 38 -13.06 -19.58 -9.57
N ILE A 39 -12.86 -19.44 -10.88
CA ILE A 39 -11.77 -18.66 -11.45
C ILE A 39 -12.39 -17.38 -12.02
N ILE A 40 -12.00 -16.24 -11.46
CA ILE A 40 -12.47 -14.93 -11.90
C ILE A 40 -11.42 -14.35 -12.83
N GLN A 41 -11.79 -14.15 -14.10
CA GLN A 41 -10.93 -13.58 -15.12
C GLN A 41 -10.93 -12.05 -15.03
N PHE A 42 -9.76 -11.44 -15.16
CA PHE A 42 -9.64 -10.00 -15.35
C PHE A 42 -10.02 -9.62 -16.79
N ASN A 43 -10.45 -8.38 -16.99
CA ASN A 43 -10.77 -7.81 -18.31
C ASN A 43 -9.55 -7.66 -19.22
N GLY A 44 -8.34 -7.78 -18.66
CA GLY A 44 -7.07 -7.70 -19.35
C GLY A 44 -5.93 -8.31 -18.52
N GLU A 45 -4.72 -8.31 -19.07
CA GLU A 45 -3.53 -8.86 -18.42
C GLU A 45 -2.76 -7.76 -17.67
N PHE A 46 -2.48 -7.98 -16.38
CA PHE A 46 -1.60 -7.15 -15.56
C PHE A 46 -0.11 -7.46 -15.82
N ASN A 47 0.79 -6.50 -15.57
CA ASN A 47 2.25 -6.70 -15.72
C ASN A 47 2.83 -7.65 -14.67
N VAL A 48 2.25 -7.61 -13.47
CA VAL A 48 2.56 -8.45 -12.33
C VAL A 48 1.24 -8.82 -11.66
N ALA A 49 1.21 -9.91 -10.91
CA ALA A 49 0.01 -10.31 -10.18
C ALA A 49 -0.49 -9.12 -9.32
N PRO A 50 -1.74 -8.67 -9.50
CA PRO A 50 -2.28 -7.56 -8.74
C PRO A 50 -2.58 -7.99 -7.30
N GLN A 51 -2.89 -7.03 -6.46
CA GLN A 51 -3.49 -7.29 -5.17
C GLN A 51 -5.01 -7.32 -5.31
N VAL A 52 -5.64 -8.35 -4.76
CA VAL A 52 -7.08 -8.57 -4.88
C VAL A 52 -7.74 -8.48 -3.50
N PHE A 53 -8.85 -7.75 -3.44
CA PHE A 53 -9.67 -7.60 -2.23
C PHE A 53 -11.14 -7.49 -2.60
N ILE A 54 -12.03 -7.84 -1.66
CA ILE A 54 -13.47 -7.96 -1.92
C ILE A 54 -14.33 -7.17 -0.93
N GLY A 55 -15.33 -6.43 -1.42
CA GLY A 55 -16.38 -5.85 -0.59
C GLY A 55 -17.63 -6.73 -0.68
N LEU A 56 -18.07 -7.31 0.43
CA LEU A 56 -19.32 -8.08 0.43
C LEU A 56 -20.52 -7.15 0.28
N GLU A 57 -21.39 -7.49 -0.66
CA GLU A 57 -22.55 -6.68 -1.05
C GLU A 57 -23.86 -7.38 -0.72
N HIS A 58 -23.88 -8.71 -0.63
CA HIS A 58 -25.10 -9.45 -0.28
C HIS A 58 -24.74 -10.61 0.64
N PHE A 59 -25.51 -10.74 1.72
CA PHE A 59 -25.40 -11.78 2.73
C PHE A 59 -26.76 -12.34 3.08
N ASN A 60 -26.95 -13.64 2.86
CA ASN A 60 -28.14 -14.36 3.26
C ASN A 60 -27.77 -15.67 3.96
N PHE A 61 -27.70 -15.64 5.28
CA PHE A 61 -27.46 -16.85 6.06
C PHE A 61 -28.07 -16.83 7.45
N ASP A 62 -28.37 -18.04 7.92
CA ASP A 62 -29.02 -18.27 9.20
C ASP A 62 -28.04 -18.39 10.36
N ILE A 63 -28.49 -18.16 11.59
CA ILE A 63 -27.71 -18.50 12.79
C ILE A 63 -27.36 -20.00 12.77
N GLY A 64 -26.13 -20.35 13.15
CA GLY A 64 -25.60 -21.72 13.05
C GLY A 64 -24.81 -21.99 11.76
N THR A 65 -24.77 -21.01 10.85
CA THR A 65 -23.99 -21.10 9.62
C THR A 65 -22.51 -20.84 9.87
N ASP A 66 -21.66 -21.61 9.18
CA ASP A 66 -20.24 -21.32 8.96
C ASP A 66 -20.07 -21.12 7.45
N TYR A 67 -19.74 -19.89 7.05
CA TYR A 67 -19.39 -19.53 5.68
C TYR A 67 -17.92 -19.16 5.65
N ARG A 68 -17.20 -19.76 4.71
CA ARG A 68 -15.75 -19.58 4.52
C ARG A 68 -15.48 -19.10 3.11
N LEU A 69 -14.55 -18.16 3.00
CA LEU A 69 -14.05 -17.66 1.72
C LEU A 69 -12.54 -17.58 1.79
N GLN A 70 -11.89 -17.96 0.69
CA GLN A 70 -10.46 -17.80 0.51
C GLN A 70 -10.16 -17.34 -0.92
N ILE A 71 -9.26 -16.38 -1.04
CA ILE A 71 -8.57 -16.07 -2.30
C ILE A 71 -7.23 -16.77 -2.27
N THR A 72 -6.96 -17.60 -3.28
CA THR A 72 -5.72 -18.39 -3.35
C THR A 72 -4.81 -17.87 -4.45
N THR A 73 -4.82 -18.54 -5.60
CA THR A 73 -3.94 -18.24 -6.73
C THR A 73 -4.33 -16.90 -7.34
N ILE A 74 -3.44 -15.90 -7.26
CA ILE A 74 -3.58 -14.64 -7.99
C ILE A 74 -2.50 -14.60 -9.07
N THR A 75 -2.91 -14.54 -10.33
CA THR A 75 -2.02 -14.47 -11.50
C THR A 75 -2.15 -13.11 -12.17
N THR A 76 -1.48 -12.90 -13.29
CA THR A 76 -1.64 -11.68 -14.10
C THR A 76 -2.97 -11.60 -14.87
N THR A 77 -3.71 -12.71 -14.99
CA THR A 77 -4.92 -12.80 -15.83
C THR A 77 -6.18 -13.18 -15.06
N ASN A 78 -6.05 -13.75 -13.86
CA ASN A 78 -7.16 -14.19 -13.05
C ASN A 78 -6.78 -14.33 -11.58
N PHE A 79 -7.80 -14.53 -10.75
CA PHE A 79 -7.64 -15.06 -9.41
C PHE A 79 -8.66 -16.17 -9.13
N GLN A 80 -8.32 -17.02 -8.17
CA GLN A 80 -9.17 -18.11 -7.73
C GLN A 80 -9.83 -17.77 -6.39
N VAL A 81 -11.13 -18.01 -6.31
CA VAL A 81 -11.93 -17.95 -5.09
C VAL A 81 -12.39 -19.34 -4.73
N ILE A 82 -12.22 -19.71 -3.47
CA ILE A 82 -12.75 -20.94 -2.88
C ILE A 82 -13.74 -20.52 -1.80
N THR A 83 -14.93 -21.11 -1.85
CA THR A 83 -15.96 -20.92 -0.83
C THR A 83 -16.41 -22.25 -0.27
N GLU A 84 -16.51 -22.34 1.04
CA GLU A 84 -16.85 -23.57 1.77
C GLU A 84 -17.96 -23.27 2.78
N CYS A 85 -18.95 -24.16 2.85
CA CYS A 85 -20.01 -24.11 3.87
C CYS A 85 -20.02 -25.44 4.62
N PRO A 86 -19.17 -25.64 5.63
CA PRO A 86 -18.95 -26.96 6.23
C PRO A 86 -20.15 -27.46 7.06
N ASN A 87 -21.01 -26.56 7.53
CA ASN A 87 -22.16 -26.91 8.36
C ASN A 87 -23.36 -27.35 7.51
N THR A 88 -24.35 -27.98 8.16
CA THR A 88 -25.62 -28.36 7.54
C THR A 88 -26.57 -27.18 7.35
N GLN A 89 -26.28 -26.02 7.93
CA GLN A 89 -27.08 -24.81 7.72
C GLN A 89 -26.83 -24.22 6.34
N ILE A 90 -27.85 -23.60 5.79
CA ILE A 90 -27.85 -23.13 4.41
C ILE A 90 -27.34 -21.69 4.34
N VAL A 91 -26.35 -21.45 3.47
CA VAL A 91 -26.01 -20.11 2.98
C VAL A 91 -26.72 -19.92 1.65
N SER A 92 -27.72 -19.03 1.61
CA SER A 92 -28.62 -18.94 0.47
C SER A 92 -28.09 -18.00 -0.62
N GLU A 93 -27.43 -16.91 -0.23
CA GLU A 93 -26.93 -15.92 -1.18
C GLU A 93 -25.71 -15.21 -0.63
N ILE A 94 -24.64 -15.18 -1.42
CA ILE A 94 -23.47 -14.35 -1.19
C ILE A 94 -23.07 -13.67 -2.49
N GLN A 95 -22.86 -12.36 -2.43
CA GLN A 95 -22.35 -11.57 -3.52
C GLN A 95 -21.25 -10.63 -3.02
N PHE A 96 -20.20 -10.43 -3.81
CA PHE A 96 -19.18 -9.43 -3.54
C PHE A 96 -18.78 -8.64 -4.79
N TYR A 97 -18.41 -7.38 -4.58
CA TYR A 97 -17.54 -6.67 -5.51
C TYR A 97 -16.10 -7.09 -5.25
N TRP A 98 -15.38 -7.43 -6.31
CA TRP A 98 -13.93 -7.63 -6.26
C TRP A 98 -13.22 -6.46 -6.92
N TYR A 99 -12.02 -6.21 -6.43
CA TYR A 99 -11.13 -5.17 -6.89
C TYR A 99 -9.73 -5.76 -7.05
N ALA A 100 -9.06 -5.42 -8.14
CA ALA A 100 -7.68 -5.82 -8.40
C ALA A 100 -6.86 -4.56 -8.71
N ILE A 101 -5.71 -4.39 -8.06
CA ILE A 101 -4.83 -3.25 -8.31
C ILE A 101 -3.35 -3.64 -8.30
N ASN A 102 -2.60 -3.13 -9.26
CA ASN A 102 -1.15 -3.28 -9.34
C ASN A 102 -0.46 -1.96 -8.96
N ASP A 103 -0.45 -1.68 -7.65
CA ASP A 103 0.20 -0.51 -7.07
C ASP A 103 0.71 -0.81 -5.65
N GLN A 104 2.01 -0.63 -5.40
CA GLN A 104 2.64 -0.91 -4.11
C GLN A 104 2.22 0.06 -2.99
N ARG A 105 1.53 1.17 -3.31
CA ARG A 105 1.00 2.12 -2.31
C ARG A 105 -0.29 1.64 -1.66
N ILE A 106 -0.90 0.57 -2.17
CA ILE A 106 -1.94 -0.19 -1.49
C ILE A 106 -1.35 -1.54 -1.09
N GLN A 107 -1.73 -2.07 0.07
CA GLN A 107 -1.40 -3.45 0.43
C GLN A 107 -2.60 -4.18 1.01
N VAL A 108 -2.87 -5.39 0.53
CA VAL A 108 -3.94 -6.27 1.03
C VAL A 108 -3.32 -7.38 1.86
N ILE A 109 -3.82 -7.55 3.08
CA ILE A 109 -3.47 -8.65 3.98
C ILE A 109 -4.76 -9.40 4.29
N ASN A 110 -4.79 -10.67 3.93
CA ASN A 110 -5.96 -11.51 4.18
C ASN A 110 -5.75 -12.40 5.41
N ASN A 111 -6.72 -12.40 6.31
CA ASN A 111 -6.82 -13.33 7.42
C ASN A 111 -8.10 -14.13 7.26
N PHE A 112 -8.10 -15.03 6.28
CA PHE A 112 -9.26 -15.86 5.96
C PHE A 112 -9.51 -16.90 7.05
N ASN A 113 -10.79 -17.11 7.38
CA ASN A 113 -11.30 -18.25 8.12
C ASN A 113 -10.60 -18.54 9.46
N MET A 114 -10.29 -17.48 10.22
CA MET A 114 -9.71 -17.62 11.56
C MET A 114 -10.72 -18.26 12.50
N LEU A 115 -10.43 -19.50 12.91
CA LEU A 115 -11.11 -20.17 14.02
C LEU A 115 -10.69 -19.55 15.34
N SER A 116 -11.61 -19.55 16.32
CA SER A 116 -11.39 -18.96 17.66
C SER A 116 -10.91 -17.50 17.57
N PRO A 117 -11.81 -16.57 17.19
CA PRO A 117 -11.45 -15.21 16.86
C PRO A 117 -10.69 -14.48 17.97
N GLN A 118 -9.56 -13.88 17.59
CA GLN A 118 -8.67 -13.18 18.51
C GLN A 118 -7.99 -11.99 17.82
N ASN A 119 -7.46 -11.08 18.64
CA ASN A 119 -6.65 -9.96 18.16
C ASN A 119 -5.40 -10.48 17.45
N LYS A 120 -4.97 -9.81 16.39
CA LYS A 120 -3.83 -10.26 15.59
C LYS A 120 -3.02 -9.09 15.04
N THR A 121 -1.71 -9.27 15.05
CA THR A 121 -0.74 -8.37 14.43
C THR A 121 -0.19 -9.02 13.17
N PHE A 122 -0.06 -8.22 12.12
CA PHE A 122 0.46 -8.63 10.82
C PHE A 122 1.64 -7.75 10.45
N ASN A 123 2.68 -8.36 9.88
CA ASN A 123 3.74 -7.63 9.21
C ASN A 123 3.28 -7.21 7.81
N HIS A 124 3.78 -6.08 7.32
CA HIS A 124 3.48 -5.59 5.98
C HIS A 124 4.68 -4.88 5.34
N GLU A 125 4.63 -4.68 4.03
CA GLU A 125 5.74 -4.16 3.21
C GLU A 125 5.51 -2.71 2.76
N ASN A 126 4.27 -2.22 2.81
CA ASN A 126 3.94 -0.85 2.47
C ASN A 126 4.36 0.10 3.61
N VAL A 127 5.63 0.50 3.59
CA VAL A 127 6.25 1.41 4.56
C VAL A 127 5.65 2.82 4.59
N ASN A 128 4.86 3.19 3.58
CA ASN A 128 4.14 4.45 3.51
C ASN A 128 2.68 4.33 3.98
N ALA A 129 2.25 3.16 4.45
CA ALA A 129 0.90 2.96 4.96
C ALA A 129 0.68 3.82 6.22
N ILE A 130 -0.37 4.64 6.19
CA ILE A 130 -0.78 5.46 7.35
C ILE A 130 -2.28 5.32 7.65
N SER A 131 -3.03 4.66 6.77
CA SER A 131 -4.45 4.43 6.87
C SER A 131 -4.79 3.02 6.41
N GLY A 132 -5.96 2.53 6.81
CA GLY A 132 -6.42 1.21 6.44
C GLY A 132 -7.94 1.10 6.42
N ILE A 133 -8.42 0.06 5.76
CA ILE A 133 -9.82 -0.38 5.75
C ILE A 133 -9.85 -1.82 6.23
N LEU A 134 -10.78 -2.11 7.14
CA LEU A 134 -11.14 -3.48 7.51
C LEU A 134 -12.37 -3.89 6.74
N SER A 135 -12.43 -5.16 6.36
CA SER A 135 -13.60 -5.73 5.71
C SER A 135 -13.74 -7.19 6.07
N ILE A 136 -14.87 -7.56 6.63
CA ILE A 136 -15.25 -8.96 6.84
C ILE A 136 -15.39 -9.61 5.45
N THR A 137 -14.89 -10.83 5.33
CA THR A 137 -14.93 -11.66 4.11
C THR A 137 -15.66 -12.98 4.33
N SER A 138 -15.71 -13.47 5.57
CA SER A 138 -16.38 -14.71 5.94
C SER A 138 -16.73 -14.74 7.44
N LEU A 139 -17.73 -15.52 7.84
CA LEU A 139 -18.25 -15.56 9.21
C LEU A 139 -18.79 -16.95 9.57
N GLY A 140 -18.54 -17.36 10.81
CA GLY A 140 -19.14 -18.55 11.41
C GLY A 140 -19.70 -18.23 12.80
N ILE A 141 -21.00 -18.47 12.96
CA ILE A 141 -21.77 -18.06 14.14
C ILE A 141 -22.68 -19.20 14.65
N GLU A 142 -22.79 -19.34 15.96
CA GLU A 142 -23.67 -20.34 16.60
C GLU A 142 -24.85 -19.73 17.39
N GLY A 143 -24.91 -18.41 17.50
CA GLY A 143 -25.90 -17.71 18.31
C GLY A 143 -25.72 -16.19 18.24
N ASN A 144 -26.25 -15.49 19.23
CA ASN A 144 -26.18 -14.03 19.29
C ASN A 144 -24.73 -13.56 19.40
N VAL A 145 -24.32 -12.61 18.57
CA VAL A 145 -22.97 -12.04 18.54
C VAL A 145 -23.02 -10.52 18.56
N ASP A 146 -22.05 -9.89 19.20
CA ASP A 146 -21.83 -8.44 19.13
C ASP A 146 -20.33 -8.19 19.12
N PHE A 147 -19.83 -7.74 17.97
CA PHE A 147 -18.42 -7.49 17.75
C PHE A 147 -18.15 -6.42 16.68
N GLN A 148 -16.97 -5.82 16.76
CA GLN A 148 -16.45 -4.91 15.74
C GLN A 148 -14.94 -5.11 15.55
N LEU A 149 -14.50 -5.15 14.30
CA LEU A 149 -13.10 -5.06 13.92
C LEU A 149 -12.64 -3.60 13.99
N VAL A 150 -11.54 -3.35 14.69
CA VAL A 150 -10.93 -2.02 14.79
C VAL A 150 -9.41 -2.12 14.66
N PHE A 151 -8.78 -1.12 14.07
CA PHE A 151 -7.33 -0.99 14.10
C PHE A 151 -6.86 -0.60 15.50
N SER A 152 -5.91 -1.34 16.05
CA SER A 152 -5.21 -0.96 17.28
C SER A 152 -4.11 0.04 16.96
N TYR A 153 -3.36 -0.21 15.88
CA TYR A 153 -2.38 0.71 15.30
C TYR A 153 -2.05 0.29 13.86
N ILE A 154 -1.51 1.25 13.10
CA ILE A 154 -0.83 1.06 11.81
C ILE A 154 0.51 1.77 11.93
N ASN A 155 1.61 1.07 11.69
CA ASN A 155 2.95 1.65 11.67
C ASN A 155 3.67 1.28 10.35
N GLN A 156 5.00 1.48 10.28
CA GLN A 156 5.74 1.29 9.03
C GLN A 156 5.90 -0.19 8.61
N THR A 157 5.83 -1.11 9.55
CA THR A 157 6.11 -2.54 9.30
C THR A 157 5.00 -3.46 9.79
N GLN A 158 4.09 -2.96 10.62
CA GLN A 158 3.08 -3.74 11.31
C GLN A 158 1.73 -3.02 11.41
N VAL A 159 0.68 -3.83 11.32
CA VAL A 159 -0.70 -3.45 11.61
C VAL A 159 -1.28 -4.43 12.62
N ALA A 160 -2.01 -3.90 13.60
CA ALA A 160 -2.74 -4.72 14.56
C ALA A 160 -4.24 -4.48 14.45
N VAL A 161 -5.00 -5.58 14.48
CA VAL A 161 -6.46 -5.60 14.46
C VAL A 161 -6.94 -6.17 15.79
N ASN A 162 -7.81 -5.40 16.45
CA ASN A 162 -8.56 -5.86 17.60
C ASN A 162 -9.98 -6.23 17.17
N ILE A 163 -10.53 -7.22 17.86
CA ILE A 163 -11.95 -7.56 17.78
C ILE A 163 -12.59 -7.12 19.10
N THR A 164 -13.40 -6.06 19.07
CA THR A 164 -14.14 -5.63 20.25
C THR A 164 -15.16 -6.70 20.62
N ASN A 165 -15.26 -7.01 21.91
CA ASN A 165 -16.14 -8.05 22.40
C ASN A 165 -17.12 -7.49 23.44
N VAL A 166 -18.42 -7.74 23.25
CA VAL A 166 -19.38 -7.63 24.34
C VAL A 166 -19.43 -8.97 25.06
N ALA A 167 -19.21 -8.94 26.38
CA ALA A 167 -19.18 -10.13 27.21
C ALA A 167 -20.44 -11.00 27.01
N ASN A 168 -20.26 -12.32 26.99
CA ASN A 168 -21.29 -13.36 26.76
C ASN A 168 -21.86 -13.49 25.33
N ASN A 169 -21.74 -12.48 24.45
CA ASN A 169 -22.17 -12.60 23.05
C ASN A 169 -21.04 -13.05 22.12
N PHE A 170 -19.79 -12.72 22.46
CA PHE A 170 -18.63 -13.06 21.62
C PHE A 170 -18.35 -14.57 21.51
N ILE A 171 -18.77 -15.37 22.51
CA ILE A 171 -18.54 -16.83 22.52
C ILE A 171 -19.21 -17.54 21.34
N ASN A 172 -20.21 -16.92 20.73
CA ASN A 172 -20.95 -17.45 19.60
C ASN A 172 -20.29 -17.14 18.25
N LEU A 173 -19.27 -16.27 18.20
CA LEU A 173 -18.46 -16.05 17.00
C LEU A 173 -17.36 -17.12 16.96
N LYS A 174 -17.56 -18.16 16.14
CA LYS A 174 -16.65 -19.32 16.06
C LYS A 174 -15.56 -19.16 15.03
N GLN A 175 -15.87 -18.42 13.96
CA GLN A 175 -14.97 -18.16 12.86
C GLN A 175 -15.16 -16.73 12.37
N ILE A 176 -14.07 -16.12 11.91
CA ILE A 176 -14.11 -14.87 11.16
C ILE A 176 -13.03 -14.85 10.08
N GLY A 177 -13.40 -14.48 8.86
CA GLY A 177 -12.47 -14.03 7.83
C GLY A 177 -12.56 -12.53 7.67
N TYR A 178 -11.41 -11.88 7.53
CA TYR A 178 -11.34 -10.47 7.18
C TYR A 178 -10.11 -10.15 6.35
N GLN A 179 -10.16 -9.03 5.66
CA GLN A 179 -9.04 -8.44 4.95
C GLN A 179 -8.71 -7.05 5.50
N ILE A 180 -7.43 -6.72 5.44
CA ILE A 180 -6.88 -5.41 5.77
C ILE A 180 -6.39 -4.80 4.46
N ILE A 181 -6.93 -3.64 4.10
CA ILE A 181 -6.48 -2.86 2.94
C ILE A 181 -5.72 -1.66 3.48
N LEU A 182 -4.40 -1.72 3.48
CA LEU A 182 -3.50 -0.64 3.89
C LEU A 182 -3.24 0.32 2.74
N GLY A 183 -3.06 1.59 3.05
CA GLY A 183 -2.82 2.61 2.04
C GLY A 183 -2.09 3.84 2.57
N THR A 184 -1.55 4.61 1.63
CA THR A 184 -0.99 5.94 1.87
C THR A 184 -2.11 6.98 2.08
N ASP A 185 -1.73 8.22 2.40
CA ASP A 185 -2.66 9.35 2.54
C ASP A 185 -3.49 9.62 1.27
N GLU A 186 -2.91 9.38 0.10
CA GLU A 186 -3.63 9.47 -1.17
C GLU A 186 -4.47 8.22 -1.43
N ALA A 187 -4.02 7.03 -1.04
CA ALA A 187 -4.70 5.77 -1.36
C ALA A 187 -6.12 5.73 -0.78
N ILE A 188 -6.27 6.06 0.50
CA ILE A 188 -7.51 5.89 1.26
C ILE A 188 -7.92 7.24 1.85
N GLN A 189 -9.08 7.76 1.42
CA GLN A 189 -9.74 8.81 2.20
C GLN A 189 -10.37 8.18 3.44
N ILE A 190 -10.15 8.81 4.61
CA ILE A 190 -10.48 8.27 5.94
C ILE A 190 -11.86 7.59 5.93
N PRO A 191 -11.95 6.30 6.29
CA PRO A 191 -13.22 5.59 6.34
C PRO A 191 -14.17 6.27 7.32
N LEU A 192 -15.39 6.56 6.89
CA LEU A 192 -16.46 6.94 7.80
C LEU A 192 -17.09 5.65 8.34
N THR A 193 -16.95 5.41 9.64
CA THR A 193 -17.67 4.33 10.32
C THR A 193 -19.08 4.77 10.67
N GLN A 194 -20.07 3.93 10.34
CA GLN A 194 -21.46 4.13 10.70
C GLN A 194 -21.95 2.90 11.46
N HIS A 195 -22.51 3.13 12.65
CA HIS A 195 -23.27 2.10 13.36
C HIS A 195 -24.73 2.23 12.93
N LEU A 196 -25.22 1.25 12.18
CA LEU A 196 -26.56 1.23 11.61
C LEU A 196 -27.43 0.31 12.45
N THR A 197 -28.60 0.79 12.86
CA THR A 197 -29.61 0.03 13.61
C THR A 197 -30.94 -0.09 12.86
N SER A 198 -31.01 0.47 11.65
CA SER A 198 -32.14 0.41 10.73
C SER A 198 -31.63 0.53 9.29
N ASN A 199 -32.53 0.29 8.33
CA ASN A 199 -32.23 0.52 6.92
C ASN A 199 -31.66 1.92 6.70
N TYR A 200 -30.58 1.99 5.92
CA TYR A 200 -29.81 3.20 5.70
C TYR A 200 -29.76 3.55 4.22
N THR A 201 -29.80 4.85 3.92
CA THR A 201 -29.57 5.39 2.57
C THR A 201 -28.52 6.49 2.68
N SER A 202 -27.47 6.41 1.86
CA SER A 202 -26.34 7.34 1.92
C SER A 202 -26.66 8.77 1.50
N GLY A 203 -27.82 8.99 0.88
CA GLY A 203 -28.05 10.14 0.01
C GLY A 203 -27.14 10.09 -1.23
N ILE A 204 -27.16 11.17 -2.02
CA ILE A 204 -26.30 11.33 -3.20
C ILE A 204 -24.87 11.62 -2.72
N LEU A 205 -23.89 10.86 -3.19
CA LEU A 205 -22.47 11.09 -2.90
C LEU A 205 -21.78 11.73 -4.10
N THR A 206 -20.87 12.66 -3.83
CA THR A 206 -20.02 13.24 -4.88
C THR A 206 -18.98 12.19 -5.32
N GLN A 207 -19.11 11.72 -6.57
CA GLN A 207 -18.11 10.83 -7.18
C GLN A 207 -16.72 11.45 -7.08
N GLN A 208 -15.77 10.69 -6.53
CA GLN A 208 -14.38 11.09 -6.50
C GLN A 208 -13.67 10.63 -7.78
N PRO A 209 -12.93 11.50 -8.48
CA PRO A 209 -12.17 11.08 -9.65
C PRO A 209 -11.11 10.06 -9.23
N ASN A 210 -10.84 9.08 -10.09
CA ASN A 210 -9.77 8.09 -9.88
C ASN A 210 -9.94 7.20 -8.64
N ARG A 211 -11.16 7.10 -8.10
CA ARG A 211 -11.46 6.31 -6.91
C ARG A 211 -12.69 5.42 -7.05
N TRP A 212 -12.63 4.25 -6.44
CA TRP A 212 -13.78 3.41 -6.20
C TRP A 212 -14.47 3.84 -4.90
N LEU A 213 -15.80 3.83 -4.91
CA LEU A 213 -16.56 3.76 -3.66
C LEU A 213 -16.39 2.35 -3.11
N TYR A 214 -15.70 2.21 -1.99
CA TYR A 214 -15.51 0.94 -1.30
C TYR A 214 -16.39 0.91 -0.06
N LEU A 215 -17.16 -0.17 0.06
CA LEU A 215 -18.15 -0.38 1.10
C LEU A 215 -17.78 -1.68 1.81
N SER A 216 -17.73 -1.67 3.13
CA SER A 216 -17.43 -2.89 3.89
C SER A 216 -18.18 -2.96 5.21
N PHE A 217 -18.41 -4.19 5.64
CA PHE A 217 -18.84 -4.48 7.01
C PHE A 217 -17.61 -4.76 7.85
N VAL A 218 -17.58 -4.20 9.06
CA VAL A 218 -16.51 -4.41 10.04
C VAL A 218 -17.01 -5.04 11.32
N GLY A 219 -18.32 -5.27 11.45
CA GLY A 219 -18.88 -5.90 12.64
C GLY A 219 -20.40 -5.99 12.57
N PHE A 220 -20.97 -6.81 13.45
CA PHE A 220 -22.41 -7.01 13.55
C PHE A 220 -22.81 -7.15 15.02
N ASN A 221 -24.01 -6.69 15.32
CA ASN A 221 -24.77 -7.00 16.53
C ASN A 221 -26.02 -7.78 16.08
N MET A 222 -25.96 -9.09 16.28
CA MET A 222 -26.89 -10.06 15.76
C MET A 222 -27.60 -10.80 16.86
N ALA A 223 -28.93 -10.86 16.76
CA ALA A 223 -29.80 -11.77 17.52
C ALA A 223 -30.69 -12.63 16.61
N SER A 224 -30.49 -12.54 15.30
CA SER A 224 -31.26 -13.22 14.25
C SER A 224 -30.38 -13.52 13.04
N ASN A 225 -30.96 -14.14 12.01
CA ASN A 225 -30.31 -14.41 10.72
C ASN A 225 -29.83 -13.10 10.06
N VAL A 226 -28.75 -13.17 9.29
CA VAL A 226 -28.22 -12.03 8.53
C VAL A 226 -28.75 -12.11 7.12
N LYS A 227 -29.64 -11.16 6.81
CA LYS A 227 -30.19 -10.94 5.49
C LYS A 227 -29.97 -9.52 5.07
N GLN A 228 -28.71 -9.14 4.85
CA GLN A 228 -28.33 -7.78 4.54
C GLN A 228 -27.77 -7.66 3.13
N LYS A 229 -28.10 -6.56 2.46
CA LYS A 229 -27.51 -6.20 1.18
C LYS A 229 -27.13 -4.73 1.11
N VAL A 230 -26.15 -4.48 0.26
CA VAL A 230 -25.68 -3.18 -0.17
C VAL A 230 -26.08 -3.03 -1.63
N GLN A 231 -26.87 -2.00 -1.94
CA GLN A 231 -27.30 -1.75 -3.31
C GLN A 231 -26.77 -0.40 -3.79
N ARG A 232 -25.93 -0.43 -4.82
CA ARG A 232 -25.36 0.76 -5.45
C ARG A 232 -26.31 1.28 -6.53
N THR A 233 -26.46 2.60 -6.63
CA THR A 233 -27.21 3.23 -7.73
C THR A 233 -26.28 4.01 -8.64
N SER A 234 -26.42 3.79 -9.95
CA SER A 234 -25.55 4.39 -10.99
C SER A 234 -25.89 5.84 -11.31
N VAL A 235 -27.14 6.26 -11.04
CA VAL A 235 -27.65 7.59 -11.44
C VAL A 235 -27.08 8.70 -10.54
N SER A 236 -26.71 8.40 -9.28
CA SER A 236 -26.30 9.42 -8.31
C SER A 236 -25.19 9.01 -7.34
N VAL A 237 -24.46 7.92 -7.62
CA VAL A 237 -23.46 7.34 -6.70
C VAL A 237 -23.98 7.34 -5.27
N SER A 238 -25.09 6.63 -5.06
CA SER A 238 -25.63 6.38 -3.74
C SER A 238 -25.61 4.89 -3.45
N TYR A 239 -25.77 4.54 -2.17
CA TYR A 239 -26.03 3.17 -1.78
C TYR A 239 -27.06 3.09 -0.65
N THR A 240 -27.72 1.95 -0.57
CA THR A 240 -28.54 1.57 0.58
C THR A 240 -27.89 0.40 1.31
N VAL A 241 -28.09 0.33 2.62
CA VAL A 241 -27.86 -0.87 3.42
C VAL A 241 -29.21 -1.26 3.98
N GLU A 242 -29.73 -2.41 3.59
CA GLU A 242 -31.06 -2.84 3.99
C GLU A 242 -31.11 -4.32 4.31
N THR A 243 -32.07 -4.67 5.17
CA THR A 243 -32.52 -6.04 5.33
C THR A 243 -33.53 -6.36 4.22
N PHE A 244 -33.35 -7.47 3.50
CA PHE A 244 -34.23 -7.83 2.38
C PHE A 244 -35.32 -8.84 2.73
N ASP A 245 -35.32 -9.39 3.94
CA ASP A 245 -36.53 -9.98 4.52
C ASP A 245 -37.26 -8.94 5.41
N LEU A 246 -38.55 -9.16 5.64
CA LEU A 246 -39.36 -8.29 6.51
C LEU A 246 -39.05 -8.52 8.02
N ALA A 247 -37.90 -9.10 8.35
CA ALA A 247 -37.47 -9.26 9.72
C ALA A 247 -36.92 -7.95 10.30
N SER A 248 -36.55 -7.98 11.57
CA SER A 248 -35.85 -6.87 12.23
C SER A 248 -34.48 -6.64 11.57
N PHE A 249 -34.12 -5.37 11.37
CA PHE A 249 -32.80 -5.00 10.88
C PHE A 249 -31.69 -5.48 11.82
N VAL A 250 -30.68 -6.15 11.27
CA VAL A 250 -29.50 -6.58 12.03
C VAL A 250 -28.56 -5.39 12.19
N ALA A 251 -28.30 -4.98 13.42
CA ALA A 251 -27.41 -3.85 13.65
C ALA A 251 -25.99 -4.19 13.14
N CYS A 252 -25.36 -3.25 12.44
CA CYS A 252 -24.07 -3.49 11.79
C CYS A 252 -23.16 -2.27 11.85
N TYR A 253 -21.85 -2.52 11.79
CA TYR A 253 -20.82 -1.51 11.65
C TYR A 253 -20.35 -1.49 10.19
N HIS A 254 -20.63 -0.37 9.51
CA HIS A 254 -20.39 -0.19 8.09
C HIS A 254 -19.34 0.89 7.83
N TYR A 255 -18.39 0.62 6.93
CA TYR A 255 -17.41 1.58 6.46
C TYR A 255 -17.78 2.07 5.06
N ARG A 256 -17.75 3.40 4.90
CA ARG A 256 -17.75 4.07 3.61
C ARG A 256 -16.38 4.69 3.35
N SER A 257 -15.73 4.26 2.26
CA SER A 257 -14.40 4.72 1.89
C SER A 257 -14.29 5.06 0.40
N TRP A 258 -13.37 5.98 0.08
CA TRP A 258 -12.96 6.22 -1.30
C TRP A 258 -11.52 5.72 -1.50
N LEU A 259 -11.39 4.65 -2.29
CA LEU A 259 -10.13 3.98 -2.53
C LEU A 259 -9.58 4.35 -3.91
N ALA A 260 -8.35 4.86 -3.97
CA ALA A 260 -7.72 5.25 -5.23
C ALA A 260 -7.35 4.01 -6.07
N TYR A 261 -7.73 4.04 -7.34
CA TYR A 261 -7.24 3.10 -8.36
C TYR A 261 -6.26 3.78 -9.33
N LYS A 262 -6.16 5.12 -9.29
CA LYS A 262 -5.15 5.93 -9.94
C LYS A 262 -4.65 6.98 -8.97
N PHE A 263 -3.34 7.19 -8.96
CA PHE A 263 -2.65 8.10 -8.06
C PHE A 263 -2.01 9.24 -8.84
N THR A 264 -1.97 10.40 -8.22
CA THR A 264 -1.38 11.63 -8.76
C THR A 264 -0.10 12.03 -8.02
N LYS A 265 0.05 11.62 -6.75
CA LYS A 265 1.24 11.90 -5.96
C LYS A 265 2.36 10.95 -6.40
N VAL A 266 3.48 11.52 -6.82
CA VAL A 266 4.72 10.80 -7.08
C VAL A 266 5.72 11.19 -6.01
N TYR A 267 6.25 10.20 -5.31
CA TYR A 267 7.30 10.39 -4.34
C TYR A 267 8.62 10.65 -5.05
N LYS A 268 9.28 11.75 -4.69
CA LYS A 268 10.52 12.21 -5.29
C LYS A 268 11.67 12.12 -4.30
N ALA A 269 12.86 11.92 -4.85
CA ALA A 269 14.10 11.93 -4.09
C ALA A 269 14.41 13.32 -3.56
N PHE A 270 15.35 13.37 -2.63
CA PHE A 270 16.04 14.57 -2.22
C PHE A 270 16.75 15.21 -3.41
N GLU A 271 16.48 16.50 -3.64
CA GLU A 271 17.09 17.27 -4.72
C GLU A 271 18.06 18.32 -4.16
N SER A 272 19.22 18.42 -4.79
CA SER A 272 20.28 19.37 -4.44
C SER A 272 19.85 20.79 -4.78
N GLN A 273 19.72 21.63 -3.75
CA GLN A 273 19.40 23.05 -3.90
C GLN A 273 20.64 23.90 -4.15
N GLY A 274 21.80 23.44 -3.69
CA GLY A 274 23.05 24.17 -3.81
C GLY A 274 24.24 23.34 -3.41
N ILE A 275 25.36 23.62 -4.06
CA ILE A 275 26.65 22.97 -3.86
C ILE A 275 27.68 24.07 -3.75
N ARG A 276 28.35 24.12 -2.61
CA ARG A 276 29.57 24.91 -2.43
C ARG A 276 30.72 23.93 -2.28
N PHE A 277 31.75 24.07 -3.10
CA PHE A 277 32.97 23.30 -2.90
C PHE A 277 34.15 24.23 -2.59
N SER A 278 35.12 23.69 -1.87
CA SER A 278 36.41 24.33 -1.63
C SER A 278 37.53 23.38 -1.96
N GLN A 279 38.59 23.91 -2.57
CA GLN A 279 39.82 23.18 -2.84
C GLN A 279 40.88 23.73 -1.90
N THR A 280 41.56 22.85 -1.17
CA THR A 280 42.54 23.28 -0.18
C THR A 280 43.83 22.48 -0.32
N TYR A 281 44.91 23.14 0.05
CA TYR A 281 46.21 22.53 0.30
C TYR A 281 46.32 22.30 1.81
N ASP A 282 46.43 21.05 2.23
CA ASP A 282 46.51 20.66 3.64
C ASP A 282 47.58 19.57 3.78
N LYS A 283 48.67 19.90 4.48
CA LYS A 283 49.81 19.00 4.61
C LYS A 283 49.48 17.73 5.39
N GLU A 284 48.42 17.74 6.21
CA GLU A 284 48.03 16.59 7.03
C GLU A 284 47.03 15.67 6.33
N VAL A 285 46.51 16.05 5.17
CA VAL A 285 45.49 15.25 4.43
C VAL A 285 45.95 13.84 4.08
N SER A 286 47.27 13.63 3.95
CA SER A 286 47.85 12.32 3.68
C SER A 286 47.49 11.27 4.75
N THR A 287 47.20 11.71 5.98
CA THR A 287 46.80 10.87 7.12
C THR A 287 45.29 10.63 7.21
N GLN A 288 44.50 11.38 6.44
CA GLN A 288 43.04 11.26 6.43
C GLN A 288 42.56 10.13 5.50
N PRO A 289 41.37 9.55 5.77
CA PRO A 289 40.77 8.58 4.87
C PRO A 289 40.46 9.20 3.50
N GLN A 290 40.34 8.34 2.48
CA GLN A 290 40.11 8.78 1.10
C GLN A 290 38.81 9.58 0.93
N PHE A 291 37.79 9.20 1.68
CA PHE A 291 36.56 9.96 1.86
C PHE A 291 36.30 10.15 3.36
N GLN A 292 35.88 11.36 3.75
CA GLN A 292 35.29 11.65 5.06
C GLN A 292 33.92 12.28 4.83
N ILE A 293 32.89 11.69 5.42
CA ILE A 293 31.49 12.08 5.21
C ILE A 293 30.87 12.45 6.55
N ASP A 294 30.26 13.62 6.58
CA ASP A 294 29.45 14.09 7.70
C ASP A 294 28.07 14.54 7.18
N ILE A 295 27.02 14.15 7.88
CA ILE A 295 25.63 14.44 7.56
C ILE A 295 24.98 14.98 8.83
N THR A 296 24.62 16.26 8.83
CA THR A 296 24.18 16.94 10.05
C THR A 296 22.96 16.27 10.69
N GLU A 297 22.04 15.79 9.87
CA GLU A 297 20.77 15.19 10.32
C GLU A 297 20.89 13.71 10.71
N LEU A 298 22.04 13.07 10.45
CA LEU A 298 22.21 11.63 10.61
C LEU A 298 23.57 11.29 11.21
N PRO A 299 23.64 10.84 12.48
CA PRO A 299 24.86 10.24 12.98
C PRO A 299 25.15 8.97 12.18
N LEU A 300 26.25 9.00 11.43
CA LEU A 300 26.61 7.96 10.49
C LEU A 300 28.06 7.55 10.71
N SER A 301 28.29 6.24 10.83
CA SER A 301 29.61 5.63 10.76
C SER A 301 29.63 4.76 9.51
N LEU A 302 30.53 5.06 8.58
CA LEU A 302 30.71 4.32 7.34
C LEU A 302 32.01 3.52 7.41
N SER A 303 31.93 2.24 7.05
CA SER A 303 33.11 1.40 6.90
C SER A 303 33.50 1.30 5.43
N LEU A 304 34.81 1.23 5.16
CA LEU A 304 35.30 1.03 3.80
C LEU A 304 34.82 -0.31 3.23
N ASN A 305 34.44 -0.33 1.96
CA ASN A 305 33.91 -1.49 1.23
C ASN A 305 32.63 -2.06 1.87
N SER A 306 31.79 -1.17 2.42
CA SER A 306 30.51 -1.56 3.00
C SER A 306 29.35 -0.78 2.40
N GLU A 307 28.20 -1.44 2.36
CA GLU A 307 26.91 -0.80 2.13
C GLU A 307 26.22 -0.60 3.49
N THR A 308 25.82 0.64 3.78
CA THR A 308 25.08 0.99 4.99
C THR A 308 23.72 1.54 4.60
N GLN A 309 22.65 0.99 5.17
CA GLN A 309 21.29 1.50 4.97
C GLN A 309 20.84 2.32 6.19
N LYS A 310 20.15 3.44 5.95
CA LYS A 310 19.55 4.28 6.99
C LYS A 310 18.15 4.70 6.60
N ILE A 311 17.24 4.58 7.57
CA ILE A 311 15.88 5.08 7.48
C ILE A 311 15.85 6.46 8.11
N LEU A 312 15.27 7.43 7.41
CA LEU A 312 15.07 8.78 7.94
C LEU A 312 13.70 8.89 8.59
N ASN A 313 13.57 9.81 9.54
CA ASN A 313 12.25 10.24 9.99
C ASN A 313 11.47 10.82 8.79
N THR A 314 10.18 10.53 8.70
CA THR A 314 9.31 11.05 7.64
C THR A 314 9.28 12.58 7.65
N THR A 315 9.53 13.22 8.80
CA THR A 315 9.62 14.68 8.94
C THR A 315 10.94 15.30 8.45
N THR A 316 12.00 14.50 8.24
CA THR A 316 13.28 15.01 7.73
C THR A 316 13.12 15.48 6.29
N ASN A 317 13.12 16.80 6.08
CA ASN A 317 12.89 17.43 4.78
C ASN A 317 14.16 18.05 4.17
N GLN A 318 15.28 18.03 4.89
CA GLN A 318 16.56 18.56 4.47
C GLN A 318 17.70 17.62 4.89
N LEU A 319 18.74 17.55 4.06
CA LEU A 319 20.00 16.87 4.37
C LEU A 319 21.17 17.79 4.01
N ASN A 320 22.06 18.03 4.97
CA ASN A 320 23.29 18.81 4.77
C ASN A 320 24.50 17.88 4.82
N PHE A 321 25.22 17.78 3.71
CA PHE A 321 26.41 16.95 3.60
C PHE A 321 27.67 17.81 3.61
N LYS A 322 28.66 17.37 4.39
CA LYS A 322 30.06 17.77 4.25
C LYS A 322 30.86 16.54 3.84
N ILE A 323 31.38 16.55 2.62
CA ILE A 323 32.14 15.43 2.05
C ILE A 323 33.53 15.91 1.70
N VAL A 324 34.54 15.39 2.40
CA VAL A 324 35.95 15.62 2.10
C VAL A 324 36.44 14.46 1.24
N VAL A 325 37.09 14.79 0.13
CA VAL A 325 37.68 13.82 -0.79
C VAL A 325 39.14 14.16 -0.96
N ARG A 326 40.02 13.23 -0.59
CA ARG A 326 41.46 13.41 -0.78
C ARG A 326 41.80 13.36 -2.27
N CYS A 327 42.62 14.29 -2.73
CA CYS A 327 43.15 14.26 -4.08
C CYS A 327 44.33 13.29 -4.17
N THR A 328 44.30 12.38 -5.13
CA THR A 328 45.43 11.50 -5.44
C THR A 328 46.11 12.01 -6.70
N GLN A 329 47.44 12.17 -6.66
CA GLN A 329 48.21 12.65 -7.80
C GLN A 329 47.92 11.80 -9.06
N SER A 330 47.80 12.47 -10.21
CA SER A 330 47.49 11.85 -11.51
C SER A 330 46.10 11.21 -11.62
N LYS A 331 45.21 11.47 -10.66
CA LYS A 331 43.78 11.15 -10.76
C LYS A 331 42.94 12.43 -10.96
N LYS A 332 41.64 12.26 -11.19
CA LYS A 332 40.63 13.31 -11.14
C LYS A 332 39.42 12.85 -10.33
N ILE A 333 38.78 13.77 -9.64
CA ILE A 333 37.54 13.53 -8.90
C ILE A 333 36.39 13.95 -9.79
N VAL A 334 35.50 13.00 -10.10
CA VAL A 334 34.25 13.25 -10.84
C VAL A 334 33.10 13.15 -9.86
N SER A 335 32.25 14.16 -9.82
CA SER A 335 31.12 14.20 -8.89
C SER A 335 29.83 14.56 -9.60
N GLN A 336 28.74 13.92 -9.19
CA GLN A 336 27.40 14.19 -9.64
C GLN A 336 26.43 14.29 -8.45
N PHE A 337 25.57 15.30 -8.50
CA PHE A 337 24.61 15.62 -7.44
C PHE A 337 23.24 15.78 -8.10
N LEU A 338 22.23 15.06 -7.62
CA LEU A 338 20.89 15.09 -8.20
C LEU A 338 20.30 16.48 -8.04
N LYS A 339 20.10 17.19 -9.15
CA LYS A 339 19.50 18.53 -9.19
C LYS A 339 17.98 18.46 -9.28
N CYS A 340 17.48 17.57 -10.12
CA CYS A 340 16.06 17.48 -10.45
C CYS A 340 15.74 16.08 -11.00
N GLN A 341 14.91 15.32 -10.30
CA GLN A 341 14.64 13.92 -10.64
C GLN A 341 13.98 13.75 -12.02
N ASP A 342 13.06 14.65 -12.35
CA ASP A 342 12.16 14.54 -13.50
C ASP A 342 12.51 15.52 -14.64
N CYS A 343 13.68 16.17 -14.57
CA CYS A 343 14.09 17.11 -15.61
C CYS A 343 14.56 16.36 -16.88
N PRO A 344 14.10 16.75 -18.08
CA PRO A 344 14.45 16.07 -19.33
C PRO A 344 15.93 16.25 -19.72
N SER A 345 16.57 17.32 -19.24
CA SER A 345 18.00 17.56 -19.36
C SER A 345 18.54 18.13 -18.06
N ASN A 346 19.87 18.05 -17.85
CA ASN A 346 20.54 18.60 -16.66
C ASN A 346 20.01 18.07 -15.32
N LYS A 347 19.68 16.76 -15.27
CA LYS A 347 19.26 16.04 -14.06
C LYS A 347 20.26 16.14 -12.90
N TYR A 348 21.54 16.30 -13.21
CA TYR A 348 22.62 16.37 -12.24
C TYR A 348 23.44 17.65 -12.38
N TYR A 349 23.88 18.22 -11.26
CA TYR A 349 25.07 19.05 -11.26
C TYR A 349 26.30 18.14 -11.37
N LYS A 350 27.19 18.42 -12.31
CA LYS A 350 28.38 17.60 -12.57
C LYS A 350 29.63 18.46 -12.45
N PHE A 351 30.65 17.95 -11.76
CA PHE A 351 31.93 18.62 -11.60
C PHE A 351 33.08 17.65 -11.86
N THR A 352 34.23 18.22 -12.22
CA THR A 352 35.49 17.48 -12.37
C THR A 352 36.61 18.32 -11.79
N HIS A 353 37.35 17.74 -10.85
CA HIS A 353 38.50 18.38 -10.21
C HIS A 353 39.74 17.55 -10.48
N TYR A 354 40.77 18.14 -11.08
CA TYR A 354 42.01 17.46 -11.42
C TYR A 354 43.01 17.55 -10.27
N CYS A 355 43.63 16.42 -9.91
CA CYS A 355 44.58 16.32 -8.82
C CYS A 355 46.03 16.45 -9.34
N HIS A 356 46.47 17.68 -9.60
CA HIS A 356 47.82 18.00 -10.10
C HIS A 356 48.84 18.32 -9.01
N GLY A 357 48.61 17.90 -7.75
CA GLY A 357 49.52 18.16 -6.63
C GLY A 357 49.48 19.58 -6.06
N GLN A 358 48.62 20.45 -6.59
CA GLN A 358 48.33 21.80 -6.04
C GLN A 358 47.09 21.80 -5.11
N ILE A 359 46.34 20.71 -5.12
CA ILE A 359 45.12 20.50 -4.34
C ILE A 359 45.27 19.14 -3.69
N ASP A 360 45.22 19.11 -2.36
CA ASP A 360 45.35 17.86 -1.60
C ASP A 360 43.96 17.32 -1.24
N GLN A 361 42.93 18.15 -1.22
CA GLN A 361 41.54 17.72 -1.04
C GLN A 361 40.51 18.65 -1.69
N VAL A 362 39.35 18.08 -1.96
CA VAL A 362 38.13 18.80 -2.34
C VAL A 362 37.08 18.56 -1.25
N ILE A 363 36.49 19.63 -0.74
CA ILE A 363 35.41 19.57 0.25
C ILE A 363 34.12 20.03 -0.41
N TYR A 364 33.10 19.18 -0.40
CA TYR A 364 31.75 19.51 -0.86
C TYR A 364 30.85 19.80 0.34
N TYR A 365 30.19 20.96 0.30
CA TYR A 365 29.08 21.33 1.18
C TYR A 365 27.82 21.36 0.34
N THR A 366 26.91 20.43 0.58
CA THR A 366 25.70 20.31 -0.24
C THR A 366 24.46 20.27 0.61
N LYS A 367 23.40 20.92 0.12
CA LYS A 367 22.09 20.94 0.73
C LYS A 367 21.10 20.25 -0.19
N TYR A 368 20.46 19.21 0.31
CA TYR A 368 19.36 18.54 -0.36
C TYR A 368 18.05 18.80 0.37
N VAL A 369 16.95 18.92 -0.38
CA VAL A 369 15.61 19.11 0.19
C VAL A 369 14.57 18.21 -0.49
N THR A 370 13.48 17.95 0.23
CA THR A 370 12.26 17.35 -0.31
C THR A 370 11.05 17.97 0.37
N SER A 371 9.95 18.14 -0.36
CA SER A 371 8.68 18.64 0.20
C SER A 371 7.78 17.52 0.73
N LEU A 372 8.20 16.25 0.60
CA LEU A 372 7.36 15.10 0.88
C LEU A 372 7.63 14.52 2.27
N SER A 373 6.56 14.32 3.03
CA SER A 373 6.58 13.62 4.33
C SER A 373 6.25 12.14 4.13
N VAL A 374 7.21 11.39 3.61
CA VAL A 374 7.07 9.94 3.30
C VAL A 374 8.25 9.16 3.87
N TYR A 375 8.14 7.83 3.89
CA TYR A 375 9.24 6.94 4.22
C TYR A 375 10.43 7.19 3.30
N LYS A 376 11.61 7.37 3.90
CA LYS A 376 12.84 7.72 3.20
C LYS A 376 13.93 6.77 3.67
N GLU A 377 14.49 6.05 2.73
CA GLU A 377 15.59 5.13 2.97
C GLU A 377 16.77 5.53 2.09
N LEU A 378 17.93 5.71 2.72
CA LEU A 378 19.19 6.03 2.07
C LEU A 378 20.13 4.84 2.17
N THR A 379 20.75 4.51 1.05
CA THR A 379 21.81 3.51 0.95
C THR A 379 23.11 4.23 0.65
N PHE A 380 24.08 4.08 1.54
CA PHE A 380 25.42 4.61 1.44
C PHE A 380 26.36 3.50 1.01
N ASN A 381 27.04 3.67 -0.10
CA ASN A 381 28.07 2.75 -0.57
C ASN A 381 29.41 3.50 -0.56
N LEU A 382 30.34 3.01 0.25
CA LEU A 382 31.68 3.56 0.36
C LEU A 382 32.70 2.50 -0.02
N ALA A 383 33.51 2.79 -1.02
CA ALA A 383 34.68 2.01 -1.41
C ALA A 383 35.88 2.93 -1.60
N THR A 384 37.05 2.36 -1.92
CA THR A 384 38.31 3.11 -2.00
C THR A 384 38.24 4.32 -2.93
N ASP A 385 37.68 4.14 -4.14
CA ASP A 385 37.66 5.17 -5.17
C ASP A 385 36.24 5.69 -5.47
N ILE A 386 35.22 5.28 -4.73
CA ILE A 386 33.84 5.68 -4.98
C ILE A 386 33.03 5.87 -3.69
N PHE A 387 32.22 6.90 -3.67
CA PHE A 387 31.18 7.11 -2.67
C PHE A 387 29.86 7.45 -3.35
N THR A 388 28.85 6.63 -3.11
CA THR A 388 27.51 6.80 -3.70
C THR A 388 26.45 6.81 -2.61
N ILE A 389 25.49 7.72 -2.74
CA ILE A 389 24.25 7.74 -1.95
C ILE A 389 23.07 7.50 -2.88
N LYS A 390 22.31 6.46 -2.59
CA LYS A 390 21.05 6.14 -3.26
C LYS A 390 19.90 6.38 -2.30
N GLN A 391 18.77 6.83 -2.83
CA GLN A 391 17.51 6.89 -2.11
C GLN A 391 16.53 5.89 -2.72
N ILE A 392 15.83 5.16 -1.87
CA ILE A 392 14.77 4.26 -2.26
C ILE A 392 13.42 4.97 -2.06
N LEU A 393 12.58 4.93 -3.10
CA LEU A 393 11.26 5.55 -3.16
C LEU A 393 10.21 4.46 -3.40
N TYR A 394 9.19 4.42 -2.56
CA TYR A 394 8.13 3.41 -2.60
C TYR A 394 6.88 3.99 -3.32
N ASN A 395 7.00 4.19 -4.64
CA ASN A 395 5.92 4.65 -5.53
C ASN A 395 5.02 3.47 -5.95
N GLN A 396 4.29 3.59 -7.07
CA GLN A 396 3.60 2.45 -7.70
C GLN A 396 4.52 1.24 -7.85
N ILE A 397 5.76 1.52 -8.23
CA ILE A 397 6.88 0.60 -8.21
C ILE A 397 7.99 1.19 -7.35
N LYS A 398 8.80 0.33 -6.74
CA LYS A 398 10.02 0.71 -6.04
C LYS A 398 11.00 1.36 -7.02
N ILE A 399 11.43 2.58 -6.73
CA ILE A 399 12.39 3.33 -7.54
C ILE A 399 13.64 3.57 -6.69
N THR A 400 14.82 3.26 -7.22
CA THR A 400 16.10 3.61 -6.62
C THR A 400 16.72 4.77 -7.38
N GLN A 401 16.95 5.89 -6.70
CA GLN A 401 17.49 7.11 -7.29
C GLN A 401 18.86 7.42 -6.68
N ILE A 402 19.89 7.53 -7.52
CA ILE A 402 21.21 8.04 -7.09
C ILE A 402 21.04 9.53 -6.82
N ILE A 403 21.25 9.95 -5.58
CA ILE A 403 21.19 11.37 -5.20
C ILE A 403 22.58 12.01 -5.22
N LEU A 404 23.62 11.23 -4.92
CA LEU A 404 25.01 11.68 -4.92
C LEU A 404 25.91 10.54 -5.40
N ASP A 405 26.89 10.86 -6.22
CA ASP A 405 27.94 9.93 -6.61
C ASP A 405 29.24 10.67 -6.87
N ILE A 406 30.31 10.23 -6.21
CA ILE A 406 31.65 10.81 -6.32
C ILE A 406 32.63 9.67 -6.57
N SER A 407 33.39 9.78 -7.65
CA SER A 407 34.38 8.79 -8.04
C SER A 407 35.75 9.42 -8.28
N ILE A 408 36.79 8.64 -8.03
CA ILE A 408 38.18 9.01 -8.26
C ILE A 408 38.68 8.12 -9.39
N VAL A 409 38.93 8.74 -10.53
CA VAL A 409 39.27 8.03 -11.76
C VAL A 409 40.63 8.48 -12.27
N ASN A 410 41.26 7.64 -13.08
CA ASN A 410 42.47 8.04 -13.79
C ASN A 410 42.17 9.20 -14.76
N GLN A 411 43.17 10.02 -15.02
CA GLN A 411 43.04 11.21 -15.86
C GLN A 411 42.57 10.89 -17.27
#